data_AF-A0A4Q5LRN2-F1
#
_entry.id   AF-A0A4Q5LRN2-F1
#
_cell.length_a   1.000
_cell.length_b   1.000
_cell.length_c   1.000
_cell.angle_alpha   90.00
_cell.angle_beta   90.00
_cell.angle_gamma   90.00
#
_symmetry.space_group_name_H-M   'P 1'
#
loop_
_entity.id
_entity.type
_entity.pdbx_description
1 polymer ?
#
loop_
_entity_poly.entity_id
_entity_poly.type
_entity_poly.pdbx_seq_one_letter_code
_entity_poly.pdbx_strand_id
1 'polypeptide(L)'
;MHHILDNPIYNALKTGSKHLSADETVGPVNVFRRDVAPFVGMENNTGNDFKALSALGPAINPVVVFSTVKLDIPSRFEVAREFEMLQMVHDGSAPSAFSSPQITELDESHIPQMIELTQLTKPGPFLQRTIEFGNYTGIFEDGRLVSMVGQRMQPSPYVELTPCAHTPITWAVATPAYC
;
A
#
# COMPACT_ATOMS: atom_id res chain seq x y z
N MET A 1 -5.45 17.16 17.54
CA MET A 1 -6.32 16.16 16.88
C MET A 1 -5.44 15.33 16.00
N HIS A 2 -5.46 14.01 16.15
CA HIS A 2 -4.78 13.12 15.21
C HIS A 2 -5.57 13.08 13.91
N HIS A 3 -4.91 13.35 12.79
CA HIS A 3 -5.53 13.25 11.47
C HIS A 3 -5.67 11.76 11.10
N ILE A 4 -6.72 11.37 10.36
CA ILE A 4 -6.93 9.96 10.01
C ILE A 4 -5.75 9.35 9.24
N LEU A 5 -5.07 10.19 8.46
CA LEU A 5 -3.88 9.81 7.69
C LEU A 5 -2.60 9.71 8.53
N ASP A 6 -2.60 10.11 9.81
CA ASP A 6 -1.45 9.90 10.70
C ASP A 6 -1.25 8.40 11.03
N ASN A 7 -2.33 7.62 10.94
CA ASN A 7 -2.32 6.17 11.13
C ASN A 7 -3.19 5.49 10.05
N PRO A 8 -2.76 5.54 8.78
CA PRO A 8 -3.60 5.19 7.64
C PRO A 8 -3.89 3.69 7.60
N ILE A 9 -2.96 2.84 8.03
CA ILE A 9 -3.13 1.38 8.03
C ILE A 9 -4.24 0.97 9.02
N TYR A 10 -4.15 1.44 10.27
CA TYR A 10 -5.16 1.15 11.29
C TYR A 10 -6.54 1.65 10.86
N ASN A 11 -6.61 2.90 10.41
CA ASN A 11 -7.88 3.50 10.02
C ASN A 11 -8.48 2.85 8.77
N ALA A 12 -7.67 2.43 7.80
CA ALA A 12 -8.14 1.70 6.62
C ALA A 12 -8.78 0.35 6.99
N LEU A 13 -8.12 -0.44 7.85
CA LEU A 13 -8.64 -1.73 8.33
C LEU A 13 -9.92 -1.59 9.16
N LYS A 14 -10.17 -0.42 9.74
CA LYS A 14 -11.41 -0.10 10.46
C LYS A 14 -12.50 0.47 9.55
N THR A 15 -12.17 0.90 8.33
CA THR A 15 -13.08 1.63 7.42
C THR A 15 -13.09 0.99 6.02
N GLY A 16 -12.62 1.69 4.98
CA GLY A 16 -12.78 1.29 3.58
C GLY A 16 -12.09 -0.02 3.20
N SER A 17 -11.03 -0.41 3.93
CA SER A 17 -10.30 -1.66 3.70
C SER A 17 -10.66 -2.77 4.68
N LYS A 18 -11.74 -2.63 5.47
CA LYS A 18 -12.15 -3.64 6.48
C LYS A 18 -12.34 -5.05 5.89
N HIS A 19 -12.85 -5.14 4.66
CA HIS A 19 -13.07 -6.41 3.97
C HIS A 19 -11.77 -7.15 3.59
N LEU A 20 -10.62 -6.47 3.66
CA LEU A 20 -9.28 -7.04 3.43
C LEU A 20 -8.55 -7.37 4.75
N SER A 21 -9.19 -7.13 5.90
CA SER A 21 -8.66 -7.55 7.20
C SER A 21 -8.61 -9.07 7.28
N ALA A 22 -7.56 -9.61 7.88
CA ALA A 22 -7.55 -10.97 8.37
C ALA A 22 -8.57 -11.09 9.53
N ASP A 23 -9.10 -12.30 9.72
CA ASP A 23 -9.98 -12.62 10.85
C ASP A 23 -9.24 -12.53 12.19
N GLU A 24 -7.92 -12.68 12.16
CA GLU A 24 -7.02 -12.56 13.31
C GLU A 24 -6.87 -11.10 13.72
N THR A 25 -7.58 -10.71 14.78
CA THR A 25 -7.34 -9.47 15.52
C THR A 25 -6.91 -9.82 16.93
N VAL A 26 -5.81 -9.24 17.40
CA VAL A 26 -5.34 -9.44 18.78
C VAL A 26 -5.28 -8.08 19.46
N GLY A 27 -6.28 -7.82 20.31
CA GLY A 27 -6.41 -6.54 21.01
C GLY A 27 -6.46 -5.35 20.03
N PRO A 28 -5.57 -4.36 20.15
CA PRO A 28 -5.57 -3.14 19.34
C PRO A 28 -4.89 -3.31 17.96
N VAL A 29 -4.56 -4.54 17.55
CA VAL A 29 -3.80 -4.83 16.32
C VAL A 29 -4.70 -5.50 15.29
N ASN A 30 -4.80 -4.88 14.12
CA ASN A 30 -5.48 -5.41 12.94
C ASN A 30 -4.45 -5.67 11.83
N VAL A 31 -4.65 -6.74 11.06
CA VAL A 31 -3.69 -7.17 10.03
C VAL A 31 -4.42 -7.33 8.71
N PHE A 32 -3.82 -6.87 7.60
CA PHE A 32 -4.30 -7.22 6.27
C PHE A 32 -4.08 -8.72 6.02
N ARG A 33 -4.99 -9.37 5.28
CA ARG A 33 -4.76 -10.75 4.82
C ARG A 33 -3.37 -10.84 4.16
N ARG A 34 -2.61 -11.86 4.55
CA ARG A 34 -1.16 -11.96 4.24
C ARG A 34 -0.87 -12.11 2.75
N ASP A 35 -1.83 -12.64 2.00
CA ASP A 35 -1.80 -12.80 0.54
C ASP A 35 -2.18 -11.51 -0.23
N VAL A 36 -2.70 -10.49 0.48
CA VAL A 36 -3.02 -9.16 -0.06
C VAL A 36 -1.91 -8.16 0.20
N ALA A 37 -1.45 -8.00 1.46
CA ALA A 37 -0.46 -6.99 1.82
C ALA A 37 0.28 -7.24 3.15
N PRO A 38 1.50 -6.71 3.33
CA PRO A 38 2.28 -6.84 4.56
C PRO A 38 1.88 -5.89 5.72
N PHE A 39 0.83 -5.08 5.55
CA PHE A 39 0.53 -3.99 6.47
C PHE A 39 -0.18 -4.43 7.76
N VAL A 40 0.22 -3.81 8.87
CA VAL A 40 -0.37 -4.00 10.19
C VAL A 40 -0.79 -2.65 10.76
N GLY A 41 -2.04 -2.55 11.20
CA GLY A 41 -2.59 -1.38 11.86
C GLY A 41 -2.58 -1.57 13.38
N MET A 42 -1.76 -0.80 14.07
CA MET A 42 -1.77 -0.69 15.54
C MET A 42 -2.47 0.62 15.93
N GLU A 43 -3.36 0.60 16.91
CA GLU A 43 -4.14 1.79 17.27
C GLU A 43 -3.27 2.99 17.70
N ASN A 44 -2.31 2.76 18.59
CA ASN A 44 -1.52 3.82 19.22
C ASN A 44 -0.01 3.73 18.92
N ASN A 45 0.43 2.70 18.20
CA ASN A 45 1.85 2.38 17.97
C ASN A 45 2.71 2.33 19.25
N THR A 46 2.13 1.86 20.35
CA THR A 46 2.77 1.79 21.68
C THR A 46 3.42 0.43 21.94
N GLY A 47 4.21 0.32 23.01
CA GLY A 47 4.75 -0.97 23.47
C GLY A 47 3.68 -2.04 23.74
N ASN A 48 2.46 -1.63 24.15
CA ASN A 48 1.34 -2.56 24.30
C ASN A 48 0.86 -3.10 22.95
N ASP A 49 0.83 -2.26 21.92
CA ASP A 49 0.47 -2.67 20.57
C ASP A 49 1.53 -3.60 19.99
N PHE A 50 2.82 -3.32 20.20
CA PHE A 50 3.91 -4.22 19.80
C PHE A 50 3.88 -5.56 20.56
N LYS A 51 3.45 -5.56 21.83
CA LYS A 51 3.25 -6.80 22.58
C LYS A 51 2.12 -7.64 21.99
N ALA A 52 1.00 -7.01 21.64
CA ALA A 52 -0.13 -7.66 20.98
C ALA A 52 0.26 -8.17 19.58
N LEU A 53 0.97 -7.35 18.81
CA LEU A 53 1.53 -7.72 17.50
C LEU A 53 2.41 -8.97 17.62
N SER A 54 3.29 -9.02 18.62
CA SER A 54 4.16 -10.18 18.80
C SER A 54 3.41 -11.46 19.20
N ALA A 55 2.21 -11.35 19.78
CA ALA A 55 1.41 -12.52 20.14
C ALA A 55 0.80 -13.23 18.92
N LEU A 56 0.76 -12.57 17.74
CA LEU A 56 0.37 -13.17 16.47
C LEU A 56 1.41 -14.15 15.91
N GLY A 57 2.62 -14.18 16.49
CA GLY A 57 3.68 -15.12 16.12
C GLY A 57 4.39 -14.78 14.81
N PRO A 58 5.33 -15.62 14.35
CA PRO A 58 6.19 -15.29 13.19
C PRO A 58 5.48 -15.44 11.83
N ALA A 59 4.31 -16.06 11.77
CA ALA A 59 3.58 -16.31 10.51
C ALA A 59 3.10 -15.01 9.82
N ILE A 60 2.99 -13.91 10.58
CA ILE A 60 2.61 -12.61 10.02
C ILE A 60 3.78 -11.88 9.35
N ASN A 61 5.02 -12.34 9.50
CA ASN A 61 6.18 -11.66 8.95
C ASN A 61 6.20 -11.71 7.41
N PRO A 62 6.71 -10.66 6.73
CA PRO A 62 7.13 -9.37 7.28
C PRO A 62 5.94 -8.47 7.58
N VAL A 63 6.13 -7.54 8.53
CA VAL A 63 5.15 -6.53 8.91
C VAL A 63 5.60 -5.14 8.46
N VAL A 64 4.67 -4.33 7.98
CA VAL A 64 4.89 -2.92 7.63
C VAL A 64 3.94 -2.06 8.45
N VAL A 65 4.50 -1.04 9.10
CA VAL A 65 3.76 -0.05 9.90
C VAL A 65 4.17 1.35 9.46
N PHE A 66 3.23 2.29 9.50
CA PHE A 66 3.48 3.71 9.24
C PHE A 66 3.30 4.51 10.53
N SER A 67 4.15 5.51 10.73
CA SER A 67 4.12 6.39 11.88
C SER A 67 4.63 7.77 11.50
N THR A 68 4.05 8.80 12.10
CA THR A 68 4.49 10.21 11.97
C THR A 68 5.68 10.53 12.88
N VAL A 69 6.04 9.62 13.78
CA VAL A 69 7.17 9.74 14.71
C VAL A 69 8.01 8.48 14.70
N LYS A 70 9.27 8.59 15.11
CA LYS A 70 10.13 7.44 15.33
C LYS A 70 9.53 6.53 16.41
N LEU A 71 9.34 5.26 16.07
CA LEU A 71 8.77 4.27 16.99
C LEU A 71 9.86 3.72 17.92
N ASP A 72 9.48 3.49 19.18
CA ASP A 72 10.29 2.70 20.11
C ASP A 72 9.99 1.21 19.85
N ILE A 73 10.80 0.59 18.98
CA ILE A 73 10.60 -0.78 18.52
C ILE A 73 11.24 -1.75 19.53
N PRO A 74 10.48 -2.66 20.16
CA PRO A 74 11.05 -3.60 21.13
C PRO A 74 12.10 -4.53 20.50
N SER A 75 13.13 -4.90 21.27
CA SER A 75 14.28 -5.72 20.82
C SER A 75 13.93 -7.11 20.27
N ARG A 76 12.69 -7.57 20.43
CA ARG A 76 12.19 -8.82 19.82
C ARG A 76 11.84 -8.69 18.34
N PHE A 77 11.78 -7.47 17.81
CA PHE A 77 11.59 -7.20 16.39
C PHE A 77 12.93 -6.80 15.78
N GLU A 78 13.17 -7.27 14.56
CA GLU A 78 14.27 -6.82 13.72
C GLU A 78 13.72 -5.82 12.70
N VAL A 79 14.33 -4.63 12.62
CA VAL A 79 13.95 -3.62 11.63
C VAL A 79 14.67 -3.94 10.32
N ALA A 80 13.94 -4.59 9.39
CA ALA A 80 14.50 -4.93 8.09
C ALA A 80 14.76 -3.69 7.21
N ARG A 81 13.86 -2.70 7.24
CA ARG A 81 13.97 -1.42 6.51
C ARG A 81 13.22 -0.32 7.26
N GLU A 82 13.79 0.88 7.23
CA GLU A 82 13.20 2.13 7.75
C GLU A 82 13.62 3.27 6.82
N PHE A 83 12.68 4.12 6.44
CA PHE A 83 12.93 5.30 5.62
C PHE A 83 11.82 6.33 5.83
N GLU A 84 12.16 7.61 5.63
CA GLU A 84 11.19 8.71 5.70
C GLU A 84 10.37 8.77 4.41
N MET A 85 9.08 9.10 4.55
CA MET A 85 8.16 9.25 3.43
C MET A 85 7.42 10.57 3.54
N LEU A 86 7.12 11.18 2.39
CA LEU A 86 6.24 12.33 2.32
C LEU A 86 4.81 11.85 2.07
N GLN A 87 3.90 12.18 2.97
CA GLN A 87 2.47 11.98 2.75
C GLN A 87 1.92 13.20 2.01
N MET A 88 1.37 12.97 0.83
CA MET A 88 0.74 14.00 0.00
C MET A 88 -0.77 13.76 -0.06
N VAL A 89 -1.54 14.84 0.00
CA VAL A 89 -3.01 14.79 -0.08
C VAL A 89 -3.45 15.69 -1.20
N HIS A 90 -4.28 15.17 -2.10
CA HIS A 90 -4.98 15.95 -3.11
C HIS A 90 -6.44 16.14 -2.65
N ASP A 91 -6.77 17.36 -2.23
CA ASP A 91 -8.10 17.78 -1.77
C ASP A 91 -8.83 18.67 -2.80
N GLY A 92 -8.20 18.89 -3.95
CA GLY A 92 -8.77 19.67 -5.05
C GLY A 92 -9.73 18.87 -5.94
N SER A 93 -10.42 19.57 -6.83
CA SER A 93 -11.24 18.95 -7.87
C SER A 93 -10.39 18.07 -8.80
N ALA A 94 -11.01 17.04 -9.38
CA ALA A 94 -10.37 16.29 -10.45
C ALA A 94 -9.94 17.25 -11.59
N PRO A 95 -8.72 17.12 -12.14
CA PRO A 95 -8.33 17.91 -13.28
C PRO A 95 -9.26 17.62 -14.47
N SER A 96 -9.44 18.61 -15.33
CA SER A 96 -10.18 18.45 -16.60
C SER A 96 -9.64 17.26 -17.39
N ALA A 97 -10.53 16.47 -18.01
CA ALA A 97 -10.15 15.28 -18.78
C ALA A 97 -9.03 15.62 -19.79
N PHE A 98 -7.91 14.91 -19.69
CA PHE A 98 -6.84 14.95 -20.68
C PHE A 98 -7.14 13.97 -21.80
N SER A 99 -6.69 14.27 -23.02
CA SER A 99 -6.59 13.27 -24.08
C SER A 99 -5.54 12.23 -23.65
N SER A 100 -6.01 11.15 -23.03
CA SER A 100 -5.14 10.11 -22.47
C SER A 100 -4.80 9.06 -23.54
N PRO A 101 -3.62 8.42 -23.47
CA PRO A 101 -3.44 7.09 -24.05
C PRO A 101 -4.59 6.16 -23.64
N GLN A 102 -4.83 5.09 -24.42
CA GLN A 102 -5.82 4.07 -24.07
C GLN A 102 -5.48 3.49 -22.68
N ILE A 103 -6.28 3.85 -21.69
CA ILE A 103 -6.21 3.30 -20.33
C ILE A 103 -7.08 2.05 -20.32
N THR A 104 -6.53 0.96 -19.80
CA THR A 104 -7.20 -0.32 -19.68
C THR A 104 -7.42 -0.65 -18.20
N GLU A 105 -8.64 -1.02 -17.84
CA GLU A 105 -8.93 -1.61 -16.52
C GLU A 105 -8.19 -2.95 -16.39
N LEU A 106 -7.51 -3.14 -15.26
CA LEU A 106 -6.77 -4.36 -14.99
C LEU A 106 -7.59 -5.28 -14.09
N ASP A 107 -7.54 -6.56 -14.40
CA ASP A 107 -8.23 -7.64 -13.69
C ASP A 107 -7.27 -8.80 -13.39
N GLU A 108 -7.80 -9.90 -12.87
CA GLU A 108 -7.03 -11.08 -12.49
C GLU A 108 -6.18 -11.67 -13.64
N SER A 109 -6.61 -11.52 -14.91
CA SER A 109 -5.85 -12.01 -16.06
C SER A 109 -4.54 -11.24 -16.27
N HIS A 110 -4.44 -10.02 -15.72
CA HIS A 110 -3.29 -9.14 -15.84
C HIS A 110 -2.26 -9.32 -14.71
N ILE A 111 -2.59 -10.07 -13.65
CA ILE A 111 -1.72 -10.27 -12.48
C ILE A 111 -0.27 -10.64 -12.84
N PRO A 112 0.01 -11.57 -13.79
CA PRO A 112 1.38 -11.88 -14.17
C PRO A 112 2.18 -10.65 -14.65
N GLN A 113 1.58 -9.79 -15.48
CA GLN A 113 2.24 -8.58 -15.98
C GLN A 113 2.34 -7.48 -14.90
N MET A 114 1.37 -7.39 -13.98
CA MET A 114 1.43 -6.47 -12.84
C MET A 114 2.58 -6.82 -11.88
N ILE A 115 2.76 -8.12 -11.60
CA ILE A 115 3.87 -8.63 -10.80
C ILE A 115 5.19 -8.39 -11.52
N GLU A 116 5.27 -8.66 -12.82
CA GLU A 116 6.48 -8.37 -13.61
C GLU A 116 6.85 -6.88 -13.56
N LEU A 117 5.88 -5.99 -13.79
CA LEU A 117 6.10 -4.55 -13.76
C LEU A 117 6.61 -4.07 -12.39
N THR A 118 5.97 -4.53 -11.30
CA THR A 118 6.40 -4.16 -9.93
C THR A 118 7.77 -4.72 -9.57
N GLN A 119 8.14 -5.92 -10.03
CA GLN A 119 9.49 -6.45 -9.78
C GLN A 119 10.59 -5.58 -10.41
N LEU A 120 10.30 -4.92 -11.53
CA LEU A 120 11.23 -4.02 -12.20
C LEU A 120 11.42 -2.70 -11.43
N THR A 121 10.40 -2.23 -10.71
CA THR A 121 10.43 -0.96 -9.97
C THR A 121 10.78 -1.11 -8.48
N LYS A 122 10.85 -2.34 -7.97
CA LYS A 122 11.17 -2.69 -6.56
C LYS A 122 10.39 -1.88 -5.49
N PRO A 123 9.07 -1.67 -5.64
CA PRO A 123 8.29 -0.82 -4.74
C PRO A 123 8.07 -1.42 -3.34
N GLY A 124 8.18 -2.74 -3.25
CA GLY A 124 7.62 -3.52 -2.17
C GLY A 124 6.85 -4.70 -2.76
N PRO A 125 6.39 -5.65 -1.93
CA PRO A 125 5.74 -6.85 -2.44
C PRO A 125 4.38 -6.50 -3.04
N PHE A 126 4.26 -6.63 -4.38
CA PHE A 126 2.97 -6.82 -5.05
C PHE A 126 2.68 -8.32 -5.09
N LEU A 127 1.63 -8.75 -4.40
CA LEU A 127 1.23 -10.14 -4.25
C LEU A 127 0.10 -10.48 -5.21
N GLN A 128 -0.20 -11.77 -5.35
CA GLN A 128 -1.26 -12.27 -6.24
C GLN A 128 -2.62 -11.60 -5.98
N ARG A 129 -2.95 -11.31 -4.72
CA ARG A 129 -4.23 -10.72 -4.33
C ARG A 129 -4.15 -9.24 -3.99
N THR A 130 -3.01 -8.59 -4.24
CA THR A 130 -2.89 -7.13 -4.05
C THR A 130 -3.85 -6.36 -4.95
N ILE A 131 -4.22 -6.91 -6.12
CA ILE A 131 -5.23 -6.31 -7.00
C ILE A 131 -6.59 -6.10 -6.30
N GLU A 132 -6.89 -6.85 -5.23
CA GLU A 132 -8.13 -6.72 -4.47
C GLU A 132 -8.27 -5.40 -3.70
N PHE A 133 -7.21 -4.58 -3.62
CA PHE A 133 -7.37 -3.19 -3.19
C PHE A 133 -8.23 -2.35 -4.15
N GLY A 134 -8.30 -2.75 -5.43
CA GLY A 134 -9.26 -2.23 -6.40
C GLY A 134 -8.76 -1.12 -7.32
N ASN A 135 -9.57 -0.85 -8.35
CA ASN A 135 -9.41 0.22 -9.34
C ASN A 135 -8.00 0.31 -9.93
N TYR A 136 -7.46 -0.84 -10.32
CA TYR A 136 -6.20 -0.89 -11.06
C TYR A 136 -6.44 -0.59 -12.53
N THR A 137 -5.69 0.36 -13.06
CA THR A 137 -5.70 0.74 -14.47
C THR A 137 -4.28 0.75 -15.01
N GLY A 138 -4.12 0.48 -16.30
CA GLY A 138 -2.82 0.32 -16.93
C GLY A 138 -2.74 0.88 -18.33
N ILE A 139 -1.51 1.05 -18.80
CA ILE A 139 -1.15 1.41 -20.17
C ILE A 139 -0.32 0.27 -20.75
N PHE A 140 -0.66 -0.13 -21.97
CA PHE A 140 0.02 -1.18 -22.72
C PHE A 140 0.76 -0.61 -23.92
N GLU A 141 1.98 -1.11 -24.15
CA GLU A 141 2.76 -0.90 -25.38
C GLU A 141 3.16 -2.27 -25.92
N ASP A 142 2.89 -2.53 -27.20
CA ASP A 142 3.18 -3.82 -27.86
C ASP A 142 2.68 -5.07 -27.09
N GLY A 143 1.52 -4.94 -26.42
CA GLY A 143 0.91 -6.02 -25.63
C GLY A 143 1.52 -6.22 -24.23
N ARG A 144 2.47 -5.37 -23.81
CA ARG A 144 3.12 -5.38 -22.50
C ARG A 144 2.65 -4.22 -21.63
N LEU A 145 2.33 -4.50 -20.37
CA LEU A 145 2.00 -3.49 -19.36
C LEU A 145 3.25 -2.67 -19.01
N VAL A 146 3.24 -1.38 -19.34
CA VAL A 146 4.39 -0.48 -19.12
C VAL A 146 4.17 0.47 -17.93
N SER A 147 2.92 0.73 -17.57
CA SER A 147 2.54 1.56 -16.44
C SER A 147 1.20 1.10 -15.87
N MET A 148 1.02 1.23 -14.56
CA MET A 148 -0.26 1.03 -13.90
C MET A 148 -0.41 1.94 -12.69
N VAL A 149 -1.64 2.20 -12.29
CA VAL A 149 -1.99 2.83 -11.02
C VAL A 149 -3.17 2.09 -10.44
N GLY A 150 -3.15 1.85 -9.14
CA GLY A 150 -4.29 1.28 -8.42
C GLY A 150 -4.51 1.94 -7.08
N GLN A 151 -5.64 1.61 -6.48
CA GLN A 151 -5.91 1.97 -5.10
C GLN A 151 -5.14 1.04 -4.16
N ARG A 152 -4.86 1.52 -2.95
CA ARG A 152 -4.30 0.72 -1.86
C ARG A 152 -5.13 0.94 -0.59
N MET A 153 -4.54 1.45 0.49
CA MET A 153 -5.26 1.62 1.75
C MET A 153 -6.38 2.65 1.61
N GLN A 154 -7.54 2.37 2.20
CA GLN A 154 -8.72 3.23 2.12
C GLN A 154 -9.18 3.72 3.51
N PRO A 155 -8.39 4.56 4.21
CA PRO A 155 -8.82 5.20 5.46
C PRO A 155 -9.88 6.27 5.16
N SER A 156 -11.16 5.91 5.24
CA SER A 156 -12.26 6.76 4.79
C SER A 156 -12.28 8.13 5.49
N PRO A 157 -12.37 9.26 4.75
CA PRO A 157 -12.83 9.36 3.35
C PRO A 157 -11.71 9.29 2.29
N TYR A 158 -10.48 8.99 2.68
CA TYR A 158 -9.34 8.98 1.77
C TYR A 158 -9.13 7.61 1.13
N VAL A 159 -8.51 7.64 -0.05
CA VAL A 159 -8.01 6.46 -0.76
C VAL A 159 -6.58 6.74 -1.16
N GLU A 160 -5.69 5.82 -0.81
CA GLU A 160 -4.31 5.85 -1.23
C GLU A 160 -4.17 5.37 -2.68
N LEU A 161 -3.36 6.07 -3.47
CA LEU A 161 -3.01 5.69 -4.84
C LEU A 161 -1.59 5.14 -4.88
N THR A 162 -1.37 4.09 -5.68
CA THR A 162 -0.07 3.46 -5.88
C THR A 162 0.28 3.36 -7.36
N PRO A 163 1.10 4.29 -7.89
CA PRO A 163 1.56 4.26 -9.26
C PRO A 163 2.80 3.37 -9.43
N CYS A 164 2.82 2.54 -10.47
CA CYS A 164 3.98 1.79 -10.92
C CYS A 164 4.25 2.03 -12.40
N ALA A 165 5.49 2.29 -12.78
CA ALA A 165 5.88 2.47 -14.17
C ALA A 165 7.29 1.94 -14.44
N HIS A 166 7.48 1.27 -15.57
CA HIS A 166 8.80 0.94 -16.08
C HIS A 166 9.44 2.22 -16.66
N THR A 167 10.67 2.55 -16.23
CA THR A 167 11.37 3.82 -16.54
C THR A 167 11.65 4.10 -18.02
N PRO A 168 11.89 5.38 -18.40
CA PRO A 168 11.11 6.56 -18.07
C PRO A 168 10.20 6.88 -19.27
N ILE A 169 8.91 7.03 -19.02
CA ILE A 169 8.05 7.72 -19.98
C ILE A 169 8.60 9.15 -20.08
N THR A 170 9.04 9.58 -21.26
CA THR A 170 9.94 10.72 -21.54
C THR A 170 9.39 12.12 -21.21
N TRP A 171 8.35 12.24 -20.36
CA TRP A 171 7.75 13.52 -19.97
C TRP A 171 7.76 13.82 -18.47
N ALA A 172 8.23 12.92 -17.60
CA ALA A 172 8.32 13.17 -16.17
C ALA A 172 9.78 13.15 -15.67
N VAL A 173 10.15 14.21 -14.95
CA VAL A 173 11.46 14.40 -14.32
C VAL A 173 11.82 13.17 -13.48
N ALA A 174 13.02 12.63 -13.72
CA ALA A 174 13.54 11.45 -13.07
C ALA A 174 13.69 11.64 -11.55
N THR A 175 12.73 11.14 -10.81
CA THR A 175 12.93 10.60 -9.46
C THR A 175 12.71 9.09 -9.51
N PRO A 176 13.41 8.28 -8.70
CA PRO A 176 13.09 6.86 -8.58
C PRO A 176 11.61 6.74 -8.21
N ALA A 177 10.81 6.23 -9.14
CA ALA A 177 9.41 5.97 -8.90
C ALA A 177 9.34 4.76 -7.95
N TYR A 178 9.23 5.05 -6.66
CA TYR A 178 8.73 4.09 -5.71
C TYR A 178 7.23 3.98 -5.95
N CYS A 179 6.76 2.82 -6.42
CA CYS A 179 5.48 2.34 -5.88
C CYS A 179 5.70 1.85 -4.44
#